data_AF-A0AAD4VIF1-F1
#
_entry.id   AF-A0AAD4VIF1-F1
#
_cell.length_a   1.000
_cell.length_b   1.000
_cell.length_c   1.000
_cell.angle_alpha   90.00
_cell.angle_beta   90.00
_cell.angle_gamma   90.00
#
_symmetry.space_group_name_H-M   'P 1'
#
loop_
_entity.id
_entity.type
_entity.pdbx_description
1 polymer ?
#
loop_
_entity_poly.entity_id
_entity_poly.type
_entity_poly.pdbx_seq_one_letter_code
_entity_poly.pdbx_strand_id
1 'polypeptide(L)'
;MFTLRAAVMWTVNDFPAYAMVFGWSTKGYMACPVCKKDITSVWYAEKVFYLGHRRWLPWDHEWREKDKEFDRNTERRLRPREWSGDEILEQLNHLDFAPFGKIKNVFDTLVGTILDIEGKTKDTIKARLDLERMGIRRGLWMNRNSDKAIRDLAFFSMKPNDKKEFLKFVSSVKFPDGYASNIARCLRHDIVQVLCKFEMIFPPAFFTSMMHVMVHLPEEALLAGPVNYRWMYLIERLLGELKKSVRNRAKSEGSIIEAWVQYESLTFCGMYLKDVETIFNRPQRNNDRAYLDEHEEMMKREHPSHLVVQKHCELFPQWFLDSVNKLKSSNSPTYSDELYNLAFGPIRAELFSGCNVNGVKFLGAARKDKLCTQNSGVHVPGGGESTDIDFYGKLTIVVQLLYKDRYQVIMFKCRWFDTNPNRAGSVKIDHGLLSVNINKTWYDDDPYILANMASQIVYLDDPKAGSGWKVV
;
A
#
# COMPACT_ATOMS: atom_id res chain seq x y z
N MET A 1 -47.69 15.39 -1.13
CA MET A 1 -47.41 13.93 -1.25
C MET A 1 -46.82 13.71 -2.64
N PHE A 2 -45.66 13.07 -2.78
CA PHE A 2 -45.05 12.80 -4.08
C PHE A 2 -44.78 11.29 -4.24
N THR A 3 -44.86 10.79 -5.47
CA THR A 3 -44.63 9.38 -5.77
C THR A 3 -43.15 9.14 -6.04
N LEU A 4 -42.43 8.61 -5.04
CA LEU A 4 -41.06 8.14 -5.24
C LEU A 4 -41.04 6.93 -6.16
N ARG A 5 -40.24 6.97 -7.23
CA ARG A 5 -39.86 5.81 -8.03
C ARG A 5 -38.37 5.58 -7.82
N ALA A 6 -38.00 4.42 -7.28
CA ALA A 6 -36.63 4.02 -7.06
C ALA A 6 -36.25 2.86 -8.00
N ALA A 7 -35.01 2.85 -8.47
CA ALA A 7 -34.42 1.75 -9.23
C ALA A 7 -33.10 1.33 -8.56
N VAL A 8 -32.86 0.03 -8.47
CA VAL A 8 -31.62 -0.51 -7.88
C VAL A 8 -30.53 -0.48 -8.95
N MET A 9 -29.57 0.44 -8.81
CA MET A 9 -28.47 0.60 -9.79
C MET A 9 -27.31 -0.38 -9.55
N TRP A 10 -27.03 -0.75 -8.30
CA TRP A 10 -26.03 -1.76 -7.93
C TRP A 10 -26.30 -2.31 -6.52
N THR A 11 -25.79 -3.51 -6.23
CA THR A 11 -25.82 -4.13 -4.89
C THR A 11 -24.38 -4.35 -4.39
N VAL A 12 -24.17 -4.15 -3.09
CA VAL A 12 -22.84 -4.18 -2.44
C VAL A 12 -22.76 -5.44 -1.59
N ASN A 13 -22.04 -6.46 -2.07
CA ASN A 13 -22.09 -7.83 -1.55
C ASN A 13 -20.66 -8.32 -1.23
N ASP A 14 -20.48 -8.98 -0.08
CA ASP A 14 -19.27 -9.78 0.15
C ASP A 14 -19.34 -11.11 -0.61
N PHE A 15 -18.24 -11.88 -0.64
CA PHE A 15 -18.22 -13.16 -1.36
C PHE A 15 -19.34 -14.14 -0.88
N PRO A 16 -19.60 -14.32 0.43
CA PRO A 16 -20.81 -14.99 0.92
C PRO A 16 -22.13 -14.43 0.37
N ALA A 17 -22.32 -13.11 0.32
CA ALA A 17 -23.53 -12.48 -0.19
C ALA A 17 -23.74 -12.67 -1.71
N TYR A 18 -22.73 -13.09 -2.49
CA TYR A 18 -22.99 -13.58 -3.85
C TYR A 18 -23.92 -14.81 -3.86
N ALA A 19 -23.86 -15.67 -2.84
CA ALA A 19 -24.82 -16.76 -2.68
C ALA A 19 -26.21 -16.27 -2.26
N MET A 20 -26.30 -15.10 -1.62
CA MET A 20 -27.55 -14.53 -1.11
C MET A 20 -28.30 -13.69 -2.16
N VAL A 21 -27.57 -13.00 -3.04
CA VAL A 21 -28.14 -12.05 -4.02
C VAL A 21 -28.15 -12.59 -5.45
N PHE A 22 -27.18 -13.42 -5.82
CA PHE A 22 -27.10 -14.02 -7.16
C PHE A 22 -27.32 -15.54 -7.15
N GLY A 23 -27.64 -16.12 -5.98
CA GLY A 23 -27.84 -17.58 -5.83
C GLY A 23 -26.60 -18.44 -6.09
N TRP A 24 -25.44 -17.81 -6.31
CA TRP A 24 -24.25 -18.52 -6.76
C TRP A 24 -23.58 -19.26 -5.60
N SER A 25 -23.41 -20.58 -5.72
CA SER A 25 -22.74 -21.35 -4.67
C SER A 25 -21.30 -20.86 -4.49
N THR A 26 -20.95 -20.45 -3.26
CA THR A 26 -19.59 -20.00 -2.86
C THR A 26 -18.70 -21.16 -2.40
N LYS A 27 -19.18 -22.40 -2.57
CA LYS A 27 -18.61 -23.67 -2.09
C LYS A 27 -18.86 -24.78 -3.14
N GLY A 28 -18.14 -25.89 -3.02
CA GLY A 28 -18.25 -27.00 -3.98
C GLY A 28 -17.59 -26.67 -5.33
N TYR A 29 -17.78 -27.56 -6.31
CA TYR A 29 -16.97 -27.56 -7.55
C TYR A 29 -17.01 -26.25 -8.37
N MET A 30 -18.07 -25.44 -8.24
CA MET A 30 -18.28 -24.21 -9.03
C MET A 30 -18.21 -22.92 -8.18
N ALA A 31 -17.44 -22.93 -7.09
CA ALA A 31 -17.46 -21.86 -6.09
C ALA A 31 -17.13 -20.43 -6.59
N CYS A 32 -16.45 -20.28 -7.73
CA CYS A 32 -16.05 -18.99 -8.28
C CYS A 32 -17.06 -18.50 -9.33
N PRO A 33 -17.72 -17.34 -9.13
CA PRO A 33 -18.65 -16.80 -10.12
C PRO A 33 -17.96 -16.29 -11.39
N VAL A 34 -16.65 -16.01 -11.33
CA VAL A 34 -15.84 -15.56 -12.47
C VAL A 34 -15.42 -16.74 -13.37
N CYS A 35 -14.78 -17.77 -12.78
CA CYS A 35 -14.35 -18.95 -13.54
C CYS A 35 -15.50 -19.92 -13.91
N LYS A 36 -16.59 -19.92 -13.13
CA LYS A 36 -17.75 -20.81 -13.29
C LYS A 36 -17.34 -22.29 -13.47
N LYS A 37 -17.82 -22.96 -14.53
CA LYS A 37 -17.48 -24.35 -14.87
C LYS A 37 -16.01 -24.58 -15.29
N ASP A 38 -15.27 -23.51 -15.58
CA ASP A 38 -13.86 -23.56 -15.99
C ASP A 38 -12.90 -23.33 -14.80
N ILE A 39 -13.44 -23.31 -13.57
CA ILE A 39 -12.64 -23.38 -12.35
C ILE A 39 -11.96 -24.75 -12.25
N THR A 40 -10.65 -24.76 -11.99
CA THR A 40 -9.95 -26.00 -11.67
C THR A 40 -10.22 -26.36 -10.21
N SER A 41 -11.20 -27.24 -9.98
CA SER A 41 -11.52 -27.76 -8.65
C SER A 41 -11.36 -29.27 -8.57
N VAL A 42 -10.85 -29.76 -7.43
CA VAL A 42 -10.57 -31.18 -7.17
C VAL A 42 -11.21 -31.56 -5.85
N TRP A 43 -11.91 -32.69 -5.80
CA TRP A 43 -12.45 -33.22 -4.55
C TRP A 43 -11.52 -34.26 -3.95
N TYR A 44 -11.22 -34.09 -2.66
CA TYR A 44 -10.38 -35.00 -1.89
C TYR A 44 -10.80 -34.95 -0.41
N ALA A 45 -10.82 -36.13 0.23
CA ALA A 45 -11.20 -36.31 1.64
C ALA A 45 -12.37 -35.42 2.12
N GLU A 46 -13.53 -35.58 1.45
CA GLU A 46 -14.81 -34.90 1.75
C GLU A 46 -14.84 -33.39 1.46
N LYS A 47 -13.81 -32.80 0.84
CA LYS A 47 -13.74 -31.36 0.55
C LYS A 47 -13.31 -31.08 -0.88
N VAL A 48 -13.73 -29.91 -1.38
CA VAL A 48 -13.28 -29.37 -2.67
C VAL A 48 -12.15 -28.37 -2.43
N PHE A 49 -11.07 -28.52 -3.18
CA PHE A 49 -9.92 -27.64 -3.23
C PHE A 49 -9.78 -27.03 -4.63
N TYR A 50 -9.20 -25.84 -4.74
CA TYR A 50 -9.13 -25.06 -5.99
C TYR A 50 -7.66 -24.82 -6.36
N LEU A 51 -7.11 -25.71 -7.19
CA LEU A 51 -5.70 -25.75 -7.58
C LEU A 51 -5.52 -25.27 -9.03
N GLY A 52 -4.31 -25.32 -9.58
CA GLY A 52 -4.07 -25.03 -10.99
C GLY A 52 -4.08 -23.55 -11.35
N HIS A 53 -3.70 -22.65 -10.44
CA HIS A 53 -3.45 -21.23 -10.74
C HIS A 53 -2.35 -21.05 -11.80
N ARG A 54 -1.56 -22.11 -12.07
CA ARG A 54 -0.65 -22.20 -13.23
C ARG A 54 -1.30 -21.92 -14.58
N ARG A 55 -2.62 -22.11 -14.73
CA ARG A 55 -3.36 -21.75 -15.96
C ARG A 55 -3.29 -20.26 -16.31
N TRP A 56 -3.04 -19.38 -15.34
CA TRP A 56 -2.89 -17.93 -15.52
C TRP A 56 -1.44 -17.48 -15.80
N LEU A 57 -0.46 -18.38 -15.71
CA LEU A 57 0.92 -18.07 -16.09
C LEU A 57 1.05 -17.95 -17.63
N PRO A 58 2.04 -17.21 -18.15
CA PRO A 58 2.42 -17.26 -19.57
C PRO A 58 2.62 -18.70 -20.08
N TRP A 59 2.43 -18.93 -21.38
CA TRP A 59 2.44 -20.26 -21.98
C TRP A 59 3.80 -20.97 -21.88
N ASP A 60 4.87 -20.18 -21.97
CA ASP A 60 6.29 -20.52 -21.89
C ASP A 60 6.85 -20.54 -20.46
N HIS A 61 6.04 -20.25 -19.44
CA HIS A 61 6.49 -20.12 -18.07
C HIS A 61 6.89 -21.47 -17.45
N GLU A 62 8.17 -21.62 -17.06
CA GLU A 62 8.82 -22.84 -16.53
C GLU A 62 7.94 -23.69 -15.58
N TRP A 63 7.24 -23.06 -14.63
CA TRP A 63 6.42 -23.76 -13.64
C TRP A 63 5.23 -24.54 -14.22
N ARG A 64 4.82 -24.29 -15.48
CA ARG A 64 3.85 -25.15 -16.20
C ARG A 64 4.38 -26.58 -16.38
N GLU A 65 5.69 -26.76 -16.49
CA GLU A 65 6.34 -28.08 -16.63
C GLU A 65 6.54 -28.81 -15.29
N LYS A 66 6.44 -28.12 -14.15
CA LYS A 66 6.78 -28.66 -12.82
C LYS A 66 5.68 -29.54 -12.21
N ASP A 67 5.34 -30.62 -12.90
CA ASP A 67 4.34 -31.61 -12.50
C ASP A 67 4.44 -32.03 -11.01
N LYS A 68 5.63 -32.46 -10.56
CA LYS A 68 5.91 -33.03 -9.23
C LYS A 68 5.78 -32.06 -8.06
N GLU A 69 5.95 -30.76 -8.32
CA GLU A 69 5.88 -29.71 -7.30
C GLU A 69 4.43 -29.27 -7.02
N PHE A 70 3.53 -29.51 -7.98
CA PHE A 70 2.12 -29.12 -7.96
C PHE A 70 1.19 -30.35 -7.85
N ASP A 71 0.46 -30.71 -8.91
CA ASP A 71 -0.64 -31.70 -8.92
C ASP A 71 -0.33 -32.96 -9.77
N ARG A 72 0.95 -33.19 -10.11
CA ARG A 72 1.44 -34.24 -11.04
C ARG A 72 1.01 -34.13 -12.49
N ASN A 73 0.42 -33.00 -12.90
CA ASN A 73 0.12 -32.74 -14.30
C ASN A 73 1.05 -31.65 -14.85
N THR A 74 1.43 -31.77 -16.11
CA THR A 74 1.98 -30.64 -16.88
C THR A 74 0.85 -29.71 -17.29
N GLU A 75 0.95 -28.42 -17.00
CA GLU A 75 -0.16 -27.47 -17.22
C GLU A 75 -0.21 -26.97 -18.67
N ARG A 76 -0.85 -27.77 -19.52
CA ARG A 76 -1.11 -27.49 -20.95
C ARG A 76 -2.42 -26.73 -21.21
N ARG A 77 -3.23 -26.42 -20.19
CA ARG A 77 -4.52 -25.74 -20.40
C ARG A 77 -4.35 -24.23 -20.54
N LEU A 78 -5.25 -23.61 -21.29
CA LEU A 78 -5.38 -22.16 -21.41
C LEU A 78 -5.90 -21.54 -20.09
N ARG A 79 -5.70 -20.23 -19.92
CA ARG A 79 -6.37 -19.41 -18.87
C ARG A 79 -7.89 -19.67 -18.95
N PRO A 80 -8.61 -19.74 -17.82
CA PRO A 80 -10.06 -19.95 -17.86
C PRO A 80 -10.77 -18.91 -18.71
N ARG A 81 -11.80 -19.37 -19.44
CA ARG A 81 -12.59 -18.55 -20.35
C ARG A 81 -13.36 -17.45 -19.60
N GLU A 82 -13.32 -16.25 -20.16
CA GLU A 82 -14.18 -15.13 -19.77
C GLU A 82 -15.58 -15.25 -20.42
N TRP A 83 -16.60 -14.85 -19.67
CA TRP A 83 -18.01 -15.01 -20.03
C TRP A 83 -18.61 -13.67 -20.41
N SER A 84 -19.39 -13.64 -21.49
CA SER A 84 -20.14 -12.43 -21.89
C SER A 84 -21.34 -12.21 -20.97
N GLY A 85 -21.79 -10.95 -20.83
CA GLY A 85 -22.90 -10.58 -19.94
C GLY A 85 -24.20 -11.33 -20.26
N ASP A 86 -24.49 -11.53 -21.56
CA ASP A 86 -25.68 -12.23 -22.04
C ASP A 86 -25.68 -13.71 -21.60
N GLU A 87 -24.54 -14.40 -21.69
CA GLU A 87 -24.36 -15.77 -21.19
C GLU A 87 -24.49 -15.88 -19.66
N ILE A 88 -24.27 -14.79 -18.91
CA ILE A 88 -24.53 -14.77 -17.46
C ILE A 88 -26.03 -14.60 -17.19
N LEU A 89 -26.70 -13.73 -17.93
CA LEU A 89 -28.12 -13.44 -17.78
C LEU A 89 -28.99 -14.65 -18.10
N GLU A 90 -28.66 -15.40 -19.16
CA GLU A 90 -29.34 -16.65 -19.52
C GLU A 90 -29.27 -17.70 -18.41
N GLN A 91 -28.12 -17.85 -17.74
CA GLN A 91 -27.93 -18.78 -16.62
C GLN A 91 -28.75 -18.41 -15.38
N LEU A 92 -28.98 -17.11 -15.13
CA LEU A 92 -29.73 -16.62 -13.97
C LEU A 92 -31.23 -16.93 -14.05
N ASN A 93 -31.79 -17.10 -15.24
CA ASN A 93 -33.22 -17.35 -15.46
C ASN A 93 -33.69 -18.78 -15.09
N HIS A 94 -32.80 -19.63 -14.57
CA HIS A 94 -33.04 -21.07 -14.39
C HIS A 94 -32.72 -21.61 -12.98
N LEU A 95 -32.68 -20.78 -11.94
CA LEU A 95 -32.23 -21.17 -10.60
C LEU A 95 -33.28 -20.98 -9.50
N ASP A 96 -33.36 -21.97 -8.59
CA ASP A 96 -34.12 -21.96 -7.33
C ASP A 96 -33.16 -22.01 -6.12
N PHE A 97 -33.54 -21.44 -4.97
CA PHE A 97 -32.61 -21.15 -3.86
C PHE A 97 -32.93 -21.87 -2.54
N ALA A 98 -31.88 -22.20 -1.77
CA ALA A 98 -31.93 -22.84 -0.44
C ALA A 98 -30.90 -22.23 0.55
N PRO A 99 -31.09 -22.31 1.89
CA PRO A 99 -30.37 -21.44 2.85
C PRO A 99 -29.09 -22.01 3.53
N PHE A 100 -27.91 -21.38 3.34
CA PHE A 100 -26.61 -21.55 4.07
C PHE A 100 -25.69 -20.30 3.88
N GLY A 101 -24.55 -20.01 4.57
CA GLY A 101 -23.85 -20.59 5.75
C GLY A 101 -22.37 -20.09 5.93
N LYS A 102 -21.90 -19.86 7.18
CA LYS A 102 -20.66 -19.15 7.71
C LYS A 102 -19.40 -18.84 6.84
N ILE A 103 -18.75 -17.71 7.22
CA ILE A 103 -17.62 -16.92 6.63
C ILE A 103 -16.20 -17.38 7.08
N LYS A 104 -15.13 -17.08 6.30
CA LYS A 104 -13.70 -17.21 6.69
C LYS A 104 -12.78 -16.14 6.04
N ASN A 105 -11.69 -15.77 6.73
CA ASN A 105 -10.67 -14.79 6.31
C ASN A 105 -9.39 -15.47 5.76
N VAL A 106 -8.76 -14.83 4.76
CA VAL A 106 -7.51 -15.27 4.11
C VAL A 106 -6.30 -15.14 5.03
N PHE A 107 -6.12 -13.99 5.71
CA PHE A 107 -4.95 -13.76 6.57
C PHE A 107 -4.95 -14.73 7.76
N ASP A 108 -6.11 -14.96 8.38
CA ASP A 108 -6.28 -15.95 9.44
C ASP A 108 -5.95 -17.39 8.97
N THR A 109 -6.16 -17.68 7.69
CA THR A 109 -5.84 -18.99 7.08
C THR A 109 -4.33 -19.16 6.87
N LEU A 110 -3.64 -18.11 6.41
CA LEU A 110 -2.18 -18.10 6.27
C LEU A 110 -1.49 -18.20 7.64
N VAL A 111 -1.81 -17.27 8.55
CA VAL A 111 -1.23 -17.21 9.91
C VAL A 111 -1.56 -18.48 10.69
N GLY A 112 -2.78 -18.98 10.62
CA GLY A 112 -3.18 -20.23 11.27
C GLY A 112 -2.41 -21.47 10.78
N THR A 113 -1.93 -21.45 9.53
CA THR A 113 -1.15 -22.55 8.94
C THR A 113 0.33 -22.44 9.26
N ILE A 114 0.95 -21.27 9.07
CA ILE A 114 2.38 -21.05 9.33
C ILE A 114 2.70 -21.13 10.83
N LEU A 115 1.82 -20.63 11.70
CA LEU A 115 1.96 -20.77 13.15
C LEU A 115 1.49 -22.13 13.67
N ASP A 116 1.05 -23.04 12.80
CA ASP A 116 0.52 -24.37 13.13
C ASP A 116 -0.46 -24.36 14.30
N ILE A 117 -1.46 -23.47 14.22
CA ILE A 117 -2.43 -23.26 15.30
C ILE A 117 -3.48 -24.36 15.23
N GLU A 118 -3.66 -25.09 16.33
CA GLU A 118 -4.67 -26.15 16.43
C GLU A 118 -6.07 -25.64 16.04
N GLY A 119 -6.80 -26.43 15.26
CA GLY A 119 -8.11 -26.07 14.70
C GLY A 119 -8.11 -25.01 13.59
N LYS A 120 -7.02 -24.23 13.42
CA LYS A 120 -6.90 -23.21 12.35
C LYS A 120 -5.99 -23.64 11.20
N THR A 121 -4.94 -24.40 11.49
CA THR A 121 -3.95 -24.90 10.50
C THR A 121 -4.61 -25.68 9.37
N LYS A 122 -4.00 -25.61 8.17
CA LYS A 122 -4.40 -26.39 7.00
C LYS A 122 -3.53 -27.63 6.79
N ASP A 123 -2.40 -27.74 7.50
CA ASP A 123 -1.61 -28.98 7.62
C ASP A 123 -2.27 -29.95 8.61
N THR A 124 -3.39 -30.52 8.20
CA THR A 124 -4.14 -31.51 8.99
C THR A 124 -3.73 -32.93 8.62
N ILE A 125 -4.00 -33.91 9.49
CA ILE A 125 -3.77 -35.33 9.20
C ILE A 125 -4.48 -35.75 7.90
N LYS A 126 -5.74 -35.32 7.67
CA LYS A 126 -6.44 -35.55 6.39
C LYS A 126 -5.63 -34.98 5.22
N ALA A 127 -5.19 -33.72 5.30
CA ALA A 127 -4.40 -33.08 4.23
C ALA A 127 -3.07 -33.81 3.92
N ARG A 128 -2.43 -34.48 4.89
CA ARG A 128 -1.23 -35.29 4.65
C ARG A 128 -1.51 -36.63 3.99
N LEU A 129 -2.60 -37.29 4.38
CA LEU A 129 -3.09 -38.47 3.68
C LEU A 129 -3.47 -38.12 2.24
N ASP A 130 -3.99 -36.92 2.00
CA ASP A 130 -4.28 -36.41 0.66
C ASP A 130 -3.00 -36.19 -0.16
N LEU A 131 -1.97 -35.57 0.43
CA LEU A 131 -0.63 -35.45 -0.18
C LEU A 131 -0.01 -36.82 -0.51
N GLU A 132 -0.17 -37.82 0.36
CA GLU A 132 0.32 -39.18 0.15
C GLU A 132 -0.42 -39.90 -0.99
N ARG A 133 -1.76 -39.81 -1.03
CA ARG A 133 -2.59 -40.44 -2.08
C ARG A 133 -2.47 -39.74 -3.44
N MET A 134 -2.40 -38.41 -3.45
CA MET A 134 -1.98 -37.63 -4.63
C MET A 134 -0.51 -37.90 -4.98
N GLY A 135 0.27 -38.39 -4.02
CA GLY A 135 1.67 -38.79 -4.17
C GLY A 135 2.65 -37.64 -4.36
N ILE A 136 2.27 -36.43 -3.94
CA ILE A 136 3.07 -35.20 -4.04
C ILE A 136 3.72 -34.88 -2.69
N ARG A 137 4.86 -34.19 -2.71
CA ARG A 137 5.56 -33.65 -1.53
C ARG A 137 5.81 -34.68 -0.41
N ARG A 138 6.58 -35.73 -0.72
CA ARG A 138 6.95 -36.83 0.20
C ARG A 138 7.42 -36.38 1.60
N GLY A 139 8.14 -35.26 1.70
CA GLY A 139 8.59 -34.70 2.99
C GLY A 139 7.47 -34.18 3.91
N LEU A 140 6.22 -34.16 3.44
CA LEU A 140 5.02 -33.82 4.22
C LEU A 140 4.09 -35.01 4.42
N TRP A 141 4.52 -36.24 4.13
CA TRP A 141 3.69 -37.43 4.40
C TRP A 141 3.64 -37.75 5.90
N MET A 142 2.82 -38.72 6.28
CA MET A 142 2.77 -39.22 7.66
C MET A 142 3.99 -40.09 7.94
N ASN A 143 4.68 -39.86 9.06
CA ASN A 143 5.81 -40.66 9.49
C ASN A 143 5.30 -41.97 10.11
N ARG A 144 5.77 -43.11 9.59
CA ARG A 144 5.31 -44.46 9.96
C ARG A 144 6.40 -45.29 10.66
N ASN A 145 7.45 -44.66 11.17
CA ASN A 145 8.59 -45.34 11.79
C ASN A 145 8.32 -45.81 13.24
N SER A 146 7.09 -45.67 13.74
CA SER A 146 6.62 -46.21 15.02
C SER A 146 5.19 -46.74 14.86
N ASP A 147 4.67 -47.46 15.87
CA ASP A 147 3.34 -48.10 15.85
C ASP A 147 2.16 -47.14 15.63
N LYS A 148 2.40 -45.82 15.62
CA LYS A 148 1.43 -44.78 15.31
C LYS A 148 1.96 -43.87 14.21
N ALA A 149 1.11 -43.56 13.24
CA ALA A 149 1.42 -42.58 12.20
C ALA A 149 1.48 -41.17 12.82
N ILE A 150 2.65 -40.51 12.76
CA ILE A 150 2.90 -39.19 13.35
C ILE A 150 2.88 -38.08 12.27
N ARG A 151 2.30 -36.93 12.62
CA ARG A 151 2.38 -35.69 11.84
C ARG A 151 3.56 -34.84 12.34
N ASP A 152 4.73 -35.01 11.71
CA ASP A 152 5.90 -34.18 11.99
C ASP A 152 5.64 -32.71 11.63
N LEU A 153 6.35 -31.74 12.23
CA LEU A 153 6.15 -30.31 11.90
C LEU A 153 6.51 -30.03 10.43
N ALA A 154 5.62 -29.37 9.68
CA ALA A 154 5.87 -29.04 8.28
C ALA A 154 7.02 -28.03 8.11
N PHE A 155 7.74 -28.09 6.99
CA PHE A 155 8.87 -27.19 6.71
C PHE A 155 8.49 -25.70 6.60
N PHE A 156 7.22 -25.41 6.28
CA PHE A 156 6.67 -24.05 6.23
C PHE A 156 6.08 -23.59 7.58
N SER A 157 6.04 -24.47 8.59
CA SER A 157 5.55 -24.13 9.91
C SER A 157 6.69 -23.63 10.78
N MET A 158 6.49 -22.49 11.43
CA MET A 158 7.49 -21.85 12.30
C MET A 158 7.79 -22.74 13.52
N LYS A 159 9.07 -22.83 13.90
CA LYS A 159 9.47 -23.47 15.17
C LYS A 159 9.06 -22.57 16.35
N PRO A 160 8.97 -23.09 17.60
CA PRO A 160 8.48 -22.30 18.74
C PRO A 160 9.19 -20.95 18.96
N ASN A 161 10.51 -20.88 18.72
CA ASN A 161 11.26 -19.62 18.80
C ASN A 161 10.90 -18.67 17.65
N ASP A 162 10.85 -19.17 16.42
CA ASP A 162 10.48 -18.40 15.23
C ASP A 162 9.07 -17.81 15.36
N LYS A 163 8.12 -18.57 15.93
CA LYS A 163 6.76 -18.07 16.26
C LYS A 163 6.82 -16.87 17.20
N LYS A 164 7.70 -16.90 18.21
CA LYS A 164 7.86 -15.82 19.19
C LYS A 164 8.44 -14.56 18.55
N GLU A 165 9.48 -14.69 17.73
CA GLU A 165 10.08 -13.54 17.02
C GLU A 165 9.16 -12.99 15.93
N PHE A 166 8.44 -13.83 15.19
CA PHE A 166 7.41 -13.40 14.24
C PHE A 166 6.28 -12.62 14.94
N LEU A 167 5.76 -13.10 16.07
CA LEU A 167 4.71 -12.40 16.81
C LEU A 167 5.19 -11.08 17.44
N LYS A 168 6.46 -11.01 17.89
CA LYS A 168 7.10 -9.75 18.30
C LYS A 168 7.20 -8.77 17.12
N PHE A 169 7.62 -9.24 15.95
CA PHE A 169 7.71 -8.40 14.75
C PHE A 169 6.31 -7.89 14.34
N VAL A 170 5.32 -8.76 14.21
CA VAL A 170 3.95 -8.36 13.86
C VAL A 170 3.36 -7.38 14.88
N SER A 171 3.72 -7.47 16.17
CA SER A 171 3.27 -6.52 17.19
C SER A 171 4.05 -5.20 17.22
N SER A 172 5.26 -5.13 16.63
CA SER A 172 6.07 -3.91 16.53
C SER A 172 5.82 -3.11 15.25
N VAL A 173 5.32 -3.75 14.18
CA VAL A 173 4.99 -3.09 12.90
C VAL A 173 3.96 -1.98 13.10
N LYS A 174 4.32 -0.76 12.69
CA LYS A 174 3.44 0.41 12.65
C LYS A 174 3.37 0.96 11.23
N PHE A 175 2.17 1.02 10.66
CA PHE A 175 1.94 1.62 9.35
C PHE A 175 1.64 3.13 9.46
N PRO A 176 1.86 3.92 8.40
CA PRO A 176 1.41 5.31 8.35
C PRO A 176 -0.13 5.45 8.36
N ASP A 177 -0.62 6.63 8.72
CA ASP A 177 -2.04 6.96 8.73
C ASP A 177 -2.60 6.84 7.29
N GLY A 178 -3.61 5.99 7.09
CA GLY A 178 -4.23 5.77 5.78
C GLY A 178 -3.49 4.79 4.85
N TYR A 179 -2.36 4.21 5.27
CA TYR A 179 -1.50 3.33 4.44
C TYR A 179 -2.09 1.93 4.12
N ALA A 180 -3.41 1.76 4.16
CA ALA A 180 -4.07 0.62 3.51
C ALA A 180 -4.10 0.88 1.99
N SER A 181 -2.92 0.81 1.38
CA SER A 181 -2.65 1.15 -0.02
C SER A 181 -3.52 0.39 -1.02
N ASN A 182 -3.70 0.94 -2.23
CA ASN A 182 -4.45 0.32 -3.32
C ASN A 182 -3.79 -1.00 -3.79
N ILE A 183 -4.13 -2.09 -3.09
CA ILE A 183 -3.52 -3.42 -3.20
C ILE A 183 -3.60 -4.00 -4.61
N ALA A 184 -4.54 -3.51 -5.42
CA ALA A 184 -4.74 -3.88 -6.81
C ALA A 184 -3.50 -3.64 -7.68
N ARG A 185 -2.82 -2.49 -7.50
CA ARG A 185 -1.67 -2.12 -8.35
C ARG A 185 -0.45 -2.99 -8.06
N CYS A 186 -0.25 -3.37 -6.80
CA CYS A 186 0.85 -4.24 -6.38
C CYS A 186 0.58 -5.71 -6.74
N LEU A 187 -0.65 -6.20 -6.54
CA LEU A 187 -0.97 -7.61 -6.77
C LEU A 187 -1.18 -7.98 -8.24
N ARG A 188 -1.41 -7.03 -9.16
CA ARG A 188 -1.73 -7.29 -10.58
C ARG A 188 -0.74 -8.25 -11.26
N HIS A 189 0.56 -8.07 -11.02
CA HIS A 189 1.61 -8.84 -11.70
C HIS A 189 2.03 -10.08 -10.89
N ASP A 190 1.96 -10.01 -9.57
CA ASP A 190 2.53 -11.04 -8.70
C ASP A 190 1.53 -12.06 -8.17
N ILE A 191 0.21 -11.77 -8.15
CA ILE A 191 -0.75 -12.65 -7.45
C ILE A 191 -0.78 -14.08 -8.01
N VAL A 192 -0.63 -14.23 -9.33
CA VAL A 192 -0.56 -15.56 -9.98
C VAL A 192 0.69 -16.30 -9.53
N GLN A 193 1.84 -15.61 -9.47
CA GLN A 193 3.09 -16.21 -9.00
C GLN A 193 3.05 -16.55 -7.51
N VAL A 194 2.42 -15.70 -6.68
CA VAL A 194 2.21 -15.94 -5.24
C VAL A 194 1.32 -17.16 -5.03
N LEU A 195 0.20 -17.26 -5.74
CA LEU A 195 -0.69 -18.43 -5.67
C LEU A 195 0.00 -19.71 -6.16
N CYS A 196 0.81 -19.63 -7.22
CA CYS A 196 1.61 -20.77 -7.69
C CYS A 196 2.68 -21.20 -6.67
N LYS A 197 3.44 -20.24 -6.09
CA LYS A 197 4.38 -20.52 -4.99
C LYS A 197 3.67 -21.14 -3.79
N PHE A 198 2.48 -20.65 -3.44
CA PHE A 198 1.65 -21.27 -2.42
C PHE A 198 1.25 -22.70 -2.80
N GLU A 199 0.92 -22.99 -4.06
CA GLU A 199 0.59 -24.34 -4.56
C GLU A 199 1.79 -25.30 -4.57
N MET A 200 3.01 -24.79 -4.49
CA MET A 200 4.21 -25.60 -4.27
C MET A 200 4.45 -25.87 -2.77
N ILE A 201 4.07 -24.92 -1.90
CA ILE A 201 4.39 -24.93 -0.47
C ILE A 201 3.28 -25.56 0.38
N PHE A 202 2.05 -25.05 0.31
CA PHE A 202 0.96 -25.36 1.24
C PHE A 202 0.06 -26.51 0.76
N PRO A 203 -0.46 -27.37 1.66
CA PRO A 203 -1.29 -28.52 1.26
C PRO A 203 -2.56 -28.11 0.50
N PRO A 204 -3.18 -28.99 -0.32
CA PRO A 204 -4.43 -28.70 -1.04
C PRO A 204 -5.54 -28.10 -0.17
N ALA A 205 -5.64 -28.51 1.10
CA ALA A 205 -6.59 -27.97 2.08
C ALA A 205 -6.46 -26.47 2.37
N PHE A 206 -5.33 -25.85 2.01
CA PHE A 206 -5.13 -24.40 2.03
C PHE A 206 -6.00 -23.70 0.99
N PHE A 207 -6.13 -24.30 -0.20
CA PHE A 207 -6.81 -23.77 -1.37
C PHE A 207 -8.33 -23.90 -1.28
N THR A 208 -8.90 -23.07 -0.40
CA THR A 208 -10.34 -22.83 -0.32
C THR A 208 -10.80 -21.81 -1.37
N SER A 209 -12.12 -21.65 -1.56
CA SER A 209 -12.66 -20.73 -2.57
C SER A 209 -12.19 -19.29 -2.36
N MET A 210 -12.05 -18.85 -1.10
CA MET A 210 -11.47 -17.55 -0.75
C MET A 210 -10.03 -17.36 -1.23
N MET A 211 -9.22 -18.43 -1.30
CA MET A 211 -7.84 -18.34 -1.80
C MET A 211 -7.82 -18.21 -3.32
N HIS A 212 -8.72 -18.93 -4.00
CA HIS A 212 -8.82 -18.90 -5.44
C HIS A 212 -9.33 -17.54 -5.95
N VAL A 213 -10.35 -16.95 -5.30
CA VAL A 213 -10.89 -15.63 -5.65
C VAL A 213 -9.82 -14.53 -5.66
N MET A 214 -8.73 -14.68 -4.90
CA MET A 214 -7.62 -13.72 -4.92
C MET A 214 -7.01 -13.50 -6.31
N VAL A 215 -7.07 -14.49 -7.22
CA VAL A 215 -6.56 -14.32 -8.60
C VAL A 215 -7.34 -13.26 -9.39
N HIS A 216 -8.60 -13.00 -9.01
CA HIS A 216 -9.48 -12.02 -9.65
C HIS A 216 -9.46 -10.64 -8.97
N LEU A 217 -9.16 -10.57 -7.67
CA LEU A 217 -9.24 -9.32 -6.89
C LEU A 217 -8.47 -8.13 -7.50
N PRO A 218 -7.26 -8.27 -8.10
CA PRO A 218 -6.59 -7.12 -8.71
C PRO A 218 -7.29 -6.60 -9.96
N GLU A 219 -7.83 -7.50 -10.79
CA GLU A 219 -8.53 -7.16 -12.03
C GLU A 219 -9.90 -6.54 -11.70
N GLU A 220 -10.65 -7.13 -10.76
CA GLU A 220 -11.87 -6.53 -10.20
C GLU A 220 -11.61 -5.12 -9.65
N ALA A 221 -10.52 -4.92 -8.92
CA ALA A 221 -10.19 -3.66 -8.28
C ALA A 221 -9.67 -2.58 -9.24
N LEU A 222 -9.11 -2.98 -10.38
CA LEU A 222 -8.75 -2.06 -11.47
C LEU A 222 -9.97 -1.63 -12.27
N LEU A 223 -10.87 -2.57 -12.60
CA LEU A 223 -12.05 -2.31 -13.43
C LEU A 223 -13.09 -1.41 -12.76
N ALA A 224 -13.29 -1.54 -11.45
CA ALA A 224 -14.35 -0.83 -10.73
C ALA A 224 -13.90 -0.30 -9.34
N GLY A 225 -12.61 0.05 -9.22
CA GLY A 225 -12.03 0.62 -8.00
C GLY A 225 -11.93 -0.36 -6.83
N PRO A 226 -11.32 0.07 -5.69
CA PRO A 226 -10.97 -0.83 -4.60
C PRO A 226 -12.17 -1.63 -4.06
N VAL A 227 -12.00 -2.95 -3.95
CA VAL A 227 -13.07 -3.93 -3.68
C VAL A 227 -13.86 -3.59 -2.40
N ASN A 228 -13.21 -2.98 -1.41
CA ASN A 228 -13.85 -2.56 -0.16
C ASN A 228 -15.01 -1.58 -0.34
N TYR A 229 -15.11 -0.83 -1.45
CA TYR A 229 -16.25 0.06 -1.74
C TYR A 229 -17.44 -0.66 -2.40
N ARG A 230 -17.24 -1.88 -2.92
CA ARG A 230 -18.27 -2.72 -3.56
C ARG A 230 -18.64 -3.97 -2.77
N TRP A 231 -17.87 -4.29 -1.74
CA TRP A 231 -18.19 -5.29 -0.73
C TRP A 231 -18.68 -4.59 0.56
N MET A 232 -19.43 -5.33 1.38
CA MET A 232 -20.12 -4.79 2.55
C MET A 232 -19.17 -4.19 3.62
N TYR A 233 -17.86 -4.43 3.54
CA TYR A 233 -16.83 -3.89 4.46
C TYR A 233 -16.88 -2.37 4.65
N LEU A 234 -17.14 -1.57 3.61
CA LEU A 234 -17.29 -0.12 3.79
C LEU A 234 -18.56 0.20 4.59
N ILE A 235 -19.67 -0.50 4.33
CA ILE A 235 -20.94 -0.29 5.03
C ILE A 235 -20.81 -0.73 6.49
N GLU A 236 -20.17 -1.86 6.78
CA GLU A 236 -19.88 -2.30 8.15
C GLU A 236 -18.97 -1.33 8.90
N ARG A 237 -17.94 -0.79 8.23
CA ARG A 237 -17.02 0.19 8.80
C ARG A 237 -17.67 1.55 8.99
N LEU A 238 -18.49 2.00 8.04
CA LEU A 238 -19.32 3.20 8.14
C LEU A 238 -20.32 3.06 9.29
N LEU A 239 -21.05 1.95 9.40
CA LEU A 239 -21.88 1.64 10.56
C LEU A 239 -21.06 1.60 11.85
N GLY A 240 -19.78 1.21 11.79
CA GLY A 240 -18.81 1.33 12.87
C GLY A 240 -18.51 2.79 13.27
N GLU A 241 -18.26 3.69 12.31
CA GLU A 241 -18.05 5.12 12.57
C GLU A 241 -19.34 5.83 13.02
N LEU A 242 -20.49 5.52 12.40
CA LEU A 242 -21.80 6.02 12.81
C LEU A 242 -22.13 5.61 14.26
N LYS A 243 -21.79 4.38 14.66
CA LYS A 243 -21.87 3.93 16.06
C LYS A 243 -20.97 4.72 17.01
N LYS A 244 -19.87 5.35 16.55
CA LYS A 244 -19.05 6.27 17.37
C LYS A 244 -19.67 7.67 17.46
N SER A 245 -20.42 8.12 16.45
CA SER A 245 -21.20 9.36 16.54
C SER A 245 -22.44 9.25 17.44
N VAL A 246 -22.89 8.04 17.80
CA VAL A 246 -23.98 7.84 18.79
C VAL A 246 -23.51 8.24 20.19
N ARG A 247 -23.67 9.52 20.53
CA ARG A 247 -23.43 10.06 21.88
C ARG A 247 -24.59 9.78 22.84
N ASN A 248 -25.82 9.64 22.33
CA ASN A 248 -26.98 9.21 23.10
C ASN A 248 -27.62 7.95 22.50
N ARG A 249 -27.54 6.81 23.20
CA ARG A 249 -28.08 5.51 22.75
C ARG A 249 -29.61 5.40 22.81
N ALA A 250 -30.31 6.29 23.54
CA ALA A 250 -31.77 6.33 23.56
C ALA A 250 -32.37 7.12 22.37
N LYS A 251 -31.52 7.84 21.62
CA LYS A 251 -31.85 8.65 20.42
C LYS A 251 -30.71 8.58 19.41
N SER A 252 -30.33 7.36 19.04
CA SER A 252 -29.18 7.05 18.17
C SER A 252 -29.17 7.83 16.85
N GLU A 253 -30.32 7.91 16.22
CA GLU A 253 -30.57 8.56 14.95
C GLU A 253 -30.31 10.07 15.05
N GLY A 254 -30.76 10.70 16.14
CA GLY A 254 -30.54 12.13 16.41
C GLY A 254 -29.06 12.49 16.56
N SER A 255 -28.29 11.71 17.33
CA SER A 255 -26.84 11.95 17.47
C SER A 255 -26.05 11.72 16.18
N ILE A 256 -26.49 10.79 15.32
CA ILE A 256 -25.88 10.58 14.00
C ILE A 256 -26.16 11.76 13.06
N ILE A 257 -27.41 12.24 13.03
CA ILE A 257 -27.83 13.37 12.20
C ILE A 257 -27.06 14.65 12.59
N GLU A 258 -26.95 14.94 13.89
CA GLU A 258 -26.20 16.10 14.41
C GLU A 258 -24.74 16.12 13.93
N ALA A 259 -24.05 14.98 14.02
CA ALA A 259 -22.66 14.85 13.59
C ALA A 259 -22.48 14.99 12.06
N TRP A 260 -23.45 14.50 11.28
CA TRP A 260 -23.43 14.62 9.81
C TRP A 260 -23.69 16.05 9.32
N VAL A 261 -24.63 16.77 9.95
CA VAL A 261 -24.93 18.17 9.62
C VAL A 261 -23.69 19.06 9.81
N GLN A 262 -22.86 18.81 10.84
CA GLN A 262 -21.60 19.54 11.03
C GLN A 262 -20.58 19.26 9.90
N TYR A 263 -20.47 18.01 9.45
CA TYR A 263 -19.54 17.62 8.40
C TYR A 263 -19.91 18.18 7.02
N GLU A 264 -21.18 18.12 6.63
CA GLU A 264 -21.65 18.70 5.36
C GLU A 264 -21.55 20.22 5.36
N SER A 265 -21.87 20.88 6.48
CA SER A 265 -21.76 22.34 6.60
C SER A 265 -20.33 22.84 6.33
N LEU A 266 -19.32 22.16 6.88
CA LEU A 266 -17.90 22.49 6.63
C LEU A 266 -17.49 22.23 5.18
N THR A 267 -17.99 21.14 4.58
CA THR A 267 -17.69 20.78 3.19
C THR A 267 -18.32 21.76 2.21
N PHE A 268 -19.58 22.15 2.42
CA PHE A 268 -20.30 23.14 1.62
C PHE A 268 -19.65 24.52 1.70
N CYS A 269 -19.29 24.99 2.90
CA CYS A 269 -18.55 26.24 3.08
C CYS A 269 -17.23 26.25 2.28
N GLY A 270 -16.51 25.12 2.24
CA GLY A 270 -15.29 24.99 1.45
C GLY A 270 -15.46 25.20 -0.06
N MET A 271 -16.67 25.08 -0.62
CA MET A 271 -16.90 25.27 -2.07
C MET A 271 -17.12 26.75 -2.46
N TYR A 272 -17.46 27.62 -1.51
CA TYR A 272 -17.76 29.04 -1.77
C TYR A 272 -16.72 30.01 -1.18
N LEU A 273 -15.86 29.54 -0.27
CA LEU A 273 -14.75 30.32 0.30
C LEU A 273 -13.52 30.31 -0.62
N LYS A 274 -13.52 31.16 -1.66
CA LYS A 274 -12.42 31.27 -2.63
C LYS A 274 -11.09 31.75 -2.03
N ASP A 275 -11.13 32.45 -0.91
CA ASP A 275 -9.96 32.99 -0.20
C ASP A 275 -9.31 32.01 0.78
N VAL A 276 -9.82 30.78 0.86
CA VAL A 276 -9.28 29.69 1.68
C VAL A 276 -8.79 28.58 0.75
N GLU A 277 -7.58 28.08 1.00
CA GLU A 277 -6.97 27.02 0.20
C GLU A 277 -7.70 25.69 0.42
N THR A 278 -8.09 25.02 -0.66
CA THR A 278 -8.84 23.76 -0.62
C THR A 278 -8.18 22.68 -1.47
N ILE A 279 -8.72 21.47 -1.38
CA ILE A 279 -8.36 20.32 -2.23
C ILE A 279 -8.72 20.50 -3.72
N PHE A 280 -9.42 21.57 -4.12
CA PHE A 280 -9.96 21.75 -5.48
C PHE A 280 -9.31 22.87 -6.31
N ASN A 281 -8.46 23.73 -5.73
CA ASN A 281 -8.05 25.01 -6.36
C ASN A 281 -6.53 25.26 -6.48
N ARG A 282 -5.71 24.21 -6.63
CA ARG A 282 -4.23 24.33 -6.66
C ARG A 282 -3.58 23.86 -7.99
N PRO A 283 -3.02 24.77 -8.82
CA PRO A 283 -2.16 24.42 -9.96
C PRO A 283 -0.65 24.61 -9.66
N GLN A 284 0.23 24.06 -10.48
CA GLN A 284 1.68 24.37 -10.49
C GLN A 284 2.13 24.91 -11.85
N ARG A 285 2.89 26.02 -11.81
CA ARG A 285 3.60 26.70 -12.90
C ARG A 285 4.75 27.48 -12.25
N ASN A 286 5.98 27.29 -12.72
CA ASN A 286 7.12 28.23 -12.80
C ASN A 286 8.42 27.43 -13.00
N ASN A 287 9.42 28.04 -13.64
CA ASN A 287 10.64 27.38 -14.14
C ASN A 287 11.86 28.22 -13.79
N ASP A 288 12.31 28.12 -12.55
CA ASP A 288 13.21 29.10 -11.93
C ASP A 288 14.70 28.90 -12.30
N ARG A 289 15.01 27.85 -13.07
CA ARG A 289 16.37 27.36 -13.34
C ARG A 289 17.28 28.37 -14.05
N ALA A 290 16.72 29.19 -14.95
CA ALA A 290 17.51 30.10 -15.79
C ALA A 290 18.31 31.17 -15.01
N TYR A 291 17.79 31.63 -13.86
CA TYR A 291 18.47 32.64 -13.03
C TYR A 291 19.66 32.08 -12.26
N LEU A 292 19.59 30.81 -11.86
CA LEU A 292 20.70 30.10 -11.21
C LEU A 292 21.85 29.92 -12.22
N ASP A 293 21.54 29.40 -13.41
CA ASP A 293 22.52 29.20 -14.47
C ASP A 293 23.22 30.54 -14.86
N GLU A 294 22.46 31.64 -15.00
CA GLU A 294 23.00 32.98 -15.29
C GLU A 294 23.99 33.50 -14.22
N HIS A 295 23.62 33.38 -12.95
CA HIS A 295 24.46 33.84 -11.84
C HIS A 295 25.68 32.93 -11.63
N GLU A 296 25.57 31.62 -11.88
CA GLU A 296 26.70 30.70 -11.82
C GLU A 296 27.75 31.04 -12.88
N GLU A 297 27.33 31.33 -14.12
CA GLU A 297 28.22 31.81 -15.18
C GLU A 297 28.81 33.21 -14.90
N MET A 298 28.16 34.04 -14.09
CA MET A 298 28.76 35.27 -13.56
C MET A 298 29.87 34.97 -12.54
N MET A 299 29.58 34.12 -11.55
CA MET A 299 30.55 33.72 -10.52
C MET A 299 31.78 33.02 -11.11
N LYS A 300 31.63 32.19 -12.15
CA LYS A 300 32.74 31.55 -12.89
C LYS A 300 33.68 32.54 -13.59
N ARG A 301 33.18 33.72 -13.97
CA ARG A 301 33.97 34.78 -14.62
C ARG A 301 34.70 35.66 -13.61
N GLU A 302 34.11 35.88 -12.44
CA GLU A 302 34.60 36.86 -11.45
C GLU A 302 35.44 36.22 -10.33
N HIS A 303 35.35 34.90 -10.13
CA HIS A 303 36.00 34.21 -9.01
C HIS A 303 36.75 32.94 -9.43
N PRO A 304 37.83 32.57 -8.71
CA PRO A 304 38.48 31.26 -8.87
C PRO A 304 37.51 30.10 -8.65
N SER A 305 37.65 29.03 -9.43
CA SER A 305 36.73 27.88 -9.45
C SER A 305 36.36 27.32 -8.06
N HIS A 306 37.32 27.24 -7.14
CA HIS A 306 37.09 26.73 -5.78
C HIS A 306 36.20 27.63 -4.90
N LEU A 307 35.98 28.89 -5.27
CA LEU A 307 35.10 29.82 -4.57
C LEU A 307 33.74 30.01 -5.26
N VAL A 308 33.57 29.53 -6.50
CA VAL A 308 32.37 29.77 -7.33
C VAL A 308 31.10 29.35 -6.59
N VAL A 309 31.04 28.12 -6.05
CA VAL A 309 29.86 27.61 -5.34
C VAL A 309 29.56 28.42 -4.08
N GLN A 310 30.59 28.74 -3.29
CA GLN A 310 30.44 29.54 -2.07
C GLN A 310 29.92 30.94 -2.39
N LYS A 311 30.53 31.63 -3.37
CA LYS A 311 30.15 32.98 -3.76
C LYS A 311 28.81 33.04 -4.47
N HIS A 312 28.46 31.99 -5.24
CA HIS A 312 27.13 31.84 -5.79
C HIS A 312 26.08 31.81 -4.67
N CYS A 313 26.22 30.92 -3.68
CA CYS A 313 25.27 30.86 -2.56
C CYS A 313 25.23 32.14 -1.70
N GLU A 314 26.37 32.81 -1.51
CA GLU A 314 26.50 34.03 -0.71
C GLU A 314 25.87 35.25 -1.38
N LEU A 315 26.06 35.41 -2.69
CA LEU A 315 25.70 36.62 -3.44
C LEU A 315 24.37 36.51 -4.21
N PHE A 316 23.93 35.29 -4.54
CA PHE A 316 22.72 35.06 -5.34
C PHE A 316 21.46 35.73 -4.78
N PRO A 317 21.15 35.69 -3.46
CA PRO A 317 19.91 36.28 -2.95
C PRO A 317 19.79 37.79 -3.25
N GLN A 318 20.88 38.53 -3.05
CA GLN A 318 20.91 39.97 -3.34
C GLN A 318 20.93 40.25 -4.85
N TRP A 319 21.74 39.51 -5.61
CA TRP A 319 21.80 39.65 -7.07
C TRP A 319 20.44 39.36 -7.72
N PHE A 320 19.70 38.36 -7.22
CA PHE A 320 18.40 37.97 -7.73
C PHE A 320 17.35 39.03 -7.42
N LEU A 321 17.33 39.58 -6.18
CA LEU A 321 16.50 40.72 -5.82
C LEU A 321 16.77 41.94 -6.71
N ASP A 322 18.04 42.27 -6.94
CA ASP A 322 18.43 43.40 -7.80
C ASP A 322 18.02 43.15 -9.27
N SER A 323 18.12 41.92 -9.74
CA SER A 323 17.73 41.53 -11.10
C SER A 323 16.21 41.60 -11.31
N VAL A 324 15.41 41.13 -10.35
CA VAL A 324 13.94 41.26 -10.41
C VAL A 324 13.50 42.72 -10.23
N ASN A 325 14.22 43.53 -9.44
CA ASN A 325 13.99 44.98 -9.37
C ASN A 325 14.26 45.70 -10.71
N LYS A 326 15.25 45.28 -11.50
CA LYS A 326 15.48 45.78 -12.86
C LYS A 326 14.33 45.40 -13.82
N LEU A 327 13.79 44.18 -13.71
CA LEU A 327 12.60 43.77 -14.48
C LEU A 327 11.37 44.63 -14.12
N LYS A 328 11.23 44.97 -12.84
CA LYS A 328 10.15 45.83 -12.33
C LYS A 328 10.26 47.26 -12.86
N SER A 329 11.44 47.88 -12.78
CA SER A 329 11.64 49.27 -13.23
C SER A 329 11.59 49.44 -14.74
N SER A 330 11.88 48.38 -15.50
CA SER A 330 11.76 48.36 -16.97
C SER A 330 10.37 47.97 -17.49
N ASN A 331 9.39 47.69 -16.60
CA ASN A 331 8.07 47.15 -16.96
C ASN A 331 8.15 45.89 -17.85
N SER A 332 9.12 45.00 -17.56
CA SER A 332 9.32 43.79 -18.36
C SER A 332 8.09 42.86 -18.31
N PRO A 333 7.64 42.27 -19.44
CA PRO A 333 6.56 41.28 -19.45
C PRO A 333 6.92 39.98 -18.72
N THR A 334 8.19 39.78 -18.33
CA THR A 334 8.64 38.66 -17.47
C THR A 334 8.59 38.97 -15.97
N TYR A 335 8.28 40.21 -15.57
CA TYR A 335 8.05 40.53 -14.16
C TYR A 335 6.73 39.93 -13.67
N SER A 336 6.75 39.38 -12.45
CA SER A 336 5.54 39.08 -11.68
C SER A 336 5.77 39.39 -10.20
N ASP A 337 4.69 39.68 -9.46
CA ASP A 337 4.78 39.87 -8.01
C ASP A 337 5.18 38.58 -7.28
N GLU A 338 4.91 37.41 -7.88
CA GLU A 338 5.40 36.10 -7.41
C GLU A 338 6.93 36.01 -7.47
N LEU A 339 7.52 36.39 -8.60
CA LEU A 339 8.97 36.42 -8.80
C LEU A 339 9.64 37.44 -7.88
N TYR A 340 9.02 38.61 -7.69
CA TYR A 340 9.47 39.61 -6.72
C TYR A 340 9.42 39.09 -5.29
N ASN A 341 8.34 38.41 -4.90
CA ASN A 341 8.19 37.88 -3.56
C ASN A 341 9.19 36.75 -3.28
N LEU A 342 9.48 35.89 -4.26
CA LEU A 342 10.54 34.89 -4.15
C LEU A 342 11.91 35.55 -3.94
N ALA A 343 12.23 36.57 -4.73
CA ALA A 343 13.51 37.28 -4.67
C ALA A 343 13.68 38.13 -3.40
N PHE A 344 12.59 38.67 -2.84
CA PHE A 344 12.58 39.41 -1.58
C PHE A 344 12.79 38.50 -0.36
N GLY A 345 12.47 37.22 -0.47
CA GLY A 345 12.59 36.25 0.62
C GLY A 345 11.42 36.25 1.62
N PRO A 346 11.42 35.30 2.57
CA PRO A 346 10.34 35.14 3.53
C PRO A 346 10.37 36.21 4.63
N ILE A 347 9.20 36.73 4.99
CA ILE A 347 8.99 37.68 6.08
C ILE A 347 9.05 36.99 7.45
N ARG A 348 8.59 35.73 7.53
CA ARG A 348 8.57 34.95 8.78
C ARG A 348 8.78 33.46 8.51
N ALA A 349 9.42 32.77 9.44
CA ALA A 349 9.47 31.32 9.50
C ALA A 349 8.72 30.80 10.73
N GLU A 350 7.88 29.79 10.56
CA GLU A 350 7.14 29.10 11.63
C GLU A 350 7.49 27.61 11.66
N LEU A 351 7.41 27.01 12.84
CA LEU A 351 7.90 25.65 13.10
C LEU A 351 6.77 24.75 13.63
N PHE A 352 6.50 23.65 12.93
CA PHE A 352 5.42 22.72 13.23
C PHE A 352 5.93 21.30 13.46
N SER A 353 5.24 20.57 14.34
CA SER A 353 5.51 19.15 14.63
C SER A 353 4.92 18.18 13.60
N GLY A 354 4.36 18.68 12.50
CA GLY A 354 3.75 17.89 11.43
C GLY A 354 2.73 18.69 10.62
N CYS A 355 2.39 18.17 9.44
CA CYS A 355 1.42 18.76 8.50
C CYS A 355 0.87 17.68 7.56
N ASN A 356 -0.11 18.04 6.72
CA ASN A 356 -0.56 17.20 5.61
C ASN A 356 -0.01 17.78 4.30
N VAL A 357 0.55 16.93 3.44
CA VAL A 357 1.07 17.30 2.11
C VAL A 357 0.55 16.28 1.11
N ASN A 358 -0.07 16.74 0.02
CA ASN A 358 -0.64 15.88 -1.02
C ASN A 358 -1.58 14.77 -0.48
N GLY A 359 -2.34 15.08 0.58
CA GLY A 359 -3.23 14.13 1.27
C GLY A 359 -2.53 13.16 2.23
N VAL A 360 -1.19 13.17 2.30
CA VAL A 360 -0.37 12.32 3.18
C VAL A 360 0.01 13.10 4.44
N LYS A 361 -0.14 12.47 5.60
CA LYS A 361 0.10 13.09 6.91
C LYS A 361 1.52 12.85 7.38
N PHE A 362 2.31 13.90 7.53
CA PHE A 362 3.67 13.86 8.06
C PHE A 362 3.71 14.37 9.50
N LEU A 363 4.44 13.68 10.39
CA LEU A 363 4.67 14.06 11.79
C LEU A 363 6.16 13.97 12.12
N GLY A 364 6.68 14.97 12.82
CA GLY A 364 8.06 14.97 13.32
C GLY A 364 8.31 13.87 14.35
N ALA A 365 9.54 13.33 14.35
CA ALA A 365 9.90 12.16 15.15
C ALA A 365 9.58 12.29 16.66
N ALA A 366 9.77 13.47 17.26
CA ALA A 366 9.53 13.73 18.68
C ALA A 366 8.07 13.53 19.14
N ARG A 367 7.10 13.48 18.21
CA ARG A 367 5.67 13.28 18.54
C ARG A 367 5.23 11.81 18.51
N LYS A 368 6.13 10.87 18.19
CA LYS A 368 5.79 9.47 17.86
C LYS A 368 5.74 8.48 19.02
N ASP A 369 6.44 8.71 20.12
CA ASP A 369 6.66 7.68 21.15
C ASP A 369 5.37 7.16 21.82
N LYS A 370 4.25 7.89 21.63
CA LYS A 370 2.92 7.54 22.14
C LYS A 370 1.91 7.13 21.05
N LEU A 371 2.33 7.00 19.78
CA LEU A 371 1.43 6.74 18.64
C LEU A 371 1.56 5.32 18.09
N CYS A 372 0.44 4.76 17.62
CA CYS A 372 0.35 3.44 16.99
C CYS A 372 0.73 3.42 15.50
N THR A 373 1.07 4.57 14.90
CA THR A 373 1.32 4.72 13.46
C THR A 373 2.66 5.40 13.17
N GLN A 374 3.20 5.18 11.96
CA GLN A 374 4.51 5.69 11.55
C GLN A 374 4.45 6.78 10.46
N ASN A 375 4.41 8.04 10.87
CA ASN A 375 4.22 9.19 9.95
C ASN A 375 5.45 10.11 9.72
N SER A 376 6.68 9.66 10.02
CA SER A 376 7.90 10.52 9.89
C SER A 376 8.93 10.01 8.91
N GLY A 377 8.69 8.88 8.24
CA GLY A 377 9.65 8.37 7.27
C GLY A 377 9.55 9.19 6.00
N VAL A 378 10.70 9.65 5.52
CA VAL A 378 10.82 10.49 4.32
C VAL A 378 11.77 9.82 3.35
N HIS A 379 11.33 9.73 2.10
CA HIS A 379 12.13 9.34 0.94
C HIS A 379 12.10 10.48 -0.08
N VAL A 380 13.24 10.72 -0.72
CA VAL A 380 13.34 11.55 -1.93
C VAL A 380 14.15 10.76 -2.96
N PRO A 381 13.65 10.59 -4.20
CA PRO A 381 14.39 9.89 -5.24
C PRO A 381 15.65 10.68 -5.64
N GLY A 382 16.73 9.98 -5.97
CA GLY A 382 17.97 10.58 -6.46
C GLY A 382 17.79 11.29 -7.82
N GLY A 383 18.55 12.36 -8.05
CA GLY A 383 18.55 13.09 -9.31
C GLY A 383 19.60 14.21 -9.36
N GLY A 384 20.18 14.46 -10.54
CA GLY A 384 21.35 15.33 -10.72
C GLY A 384 22.64 14.53 -10.88
N GLU A 385 23.80 15.12 -10.59
CA GLU A 385 25.13 14.46 -10.72
C GLU A 385 25.35 13.25 -9.78
N SER A 386 24.43 13.02 -8.84
CA SER A 386 24.42 11.92 -7.87
C SER A 386 23.51 10.74 -8.28
N THR A 387 23.38 10.48 -9.58
CA THR A 387 22.25 9.79 -10.27
C THR A 387 21.63 8.53 -9.67
N ASP A 388 22.31 7.77 -8.79
CA ASP A 388 21.90 6.42 -8.40
C ASP A 388 21.69 6.21 -6.88
N ILE A 389 21.63 7.28 -6.08
CA ILE A 389 21.44 7.19 -4.62
C ILE A 389 20.16 7.90 -4.18
N ASP A 390 19.18 7.11 -3.74
CA ASP A 390 17.97 7.60 -3.09
C ASP A 390 18.25 8.07 -1.64
N PHE A 391 17.53 9.12 -1.23
CA PHE A 391 17.69 9.75 0.09
C PHE A 391 16.63 9.23 1.05
N TYR A 392 17.08 8.64 2.15
CA TYR A 392 16.21 8.07 3.19
C TYR A 392 16.46 8.79 4.51
N GLY A 393 15.41 9.39 5.10
CA GLY A 393 15.53 10.14 6.34
C GLY A 393 14.30 10.06 7.24
N LYS A 394 14.37 10.76 8.38
CA LYS A 394 13.24 11.00 9.26
C LYS A 394 12.96 12.49 9.40
N LEU A 395 11.70 12.88 9.16
CA LEU A 395 11.22 14.23 9.46
C LEU A 395 11.44 14.55 10.95
N THR A 396 12.11 15.67 11.21
CA THR A 396 12.33 16.20 12.56
C THR A 396 11.35 17.33 12.86
N ILE A 397 11.28 18.32 11.98
CA ILE A 397 10.42 19.49 12.10
C ILE A 397 9.96 19.97 10.72
N VAL A 398 8.74 20.50 10.65
CA VAL A 398 8.19 21.16 9.46
C VAL A 398 8.44 22.65 9.60
N VAL A 399 8.96 23.29 8.56
CA VAL A 399 9.19 24.74 8.50
C VAL A 399 8.22 25.34 7.50
N GLN A 400 7.44 26.32 7.92
CA GLN A 400 6.60 27.14 7.04
C GLN A 400 7.29 28.49 6.85
N LEU A 401 7.68 28.80 5.62
CA LEU A 401 8.18 30.10 5.23
C LEU A 401 7.01 30.92 4.70
N LEU A 402 6.74 32.06 5.34
CA LEU A 402 5.69 33.00 4.98
C LEU A 402 6.31 34.18 4.24
N TYR A 403 5.90 34.34 2.98
CA TYR A 403 6.29 35.44 2.12
C TYR A 403 5.23 36.54 2.16
N LYS A 404 5.48 37.63 1.43
CA LYS A 404 4.49 38.69 1.22
C LYS A 404 3.24 38.14 0.51
N ASP A 405 2.14 38.88 0.56
CA ASP A 405 0.88 38.60 -0.16
C ASP A 405 0.27 37.22 0.13
N ARG A 406 0.62 36.64 1.29
CA ARG A 406 0.19 35.32 1.82
C ARG A 406 0.74 34.10 1.07
N TYR A 407 1.77 34.27 0.23
CA TYR A 407 2.50 33.13 -0.34
C TYR A 407 3.20 32.33 0.77
N GLN A 408 3.17 31.00 0.68
CA GLN A 408 3.75 30.10 1.68
C GLN A 408 4.52 28.95 1.04
N VAL A 409 5.69 28.62 1.62
CA VAL A 409 6.50 27.46 1.24
C VAL A 409 6.67 26.56 2.46
N ILE A 410 6.36 25.27 2.30
CA ILE A 410 6.53 24.26 3.35
C ILE A 410 7.78 23.44 3.06
N MET A 411 8.72 23.45 4.00
CA MET A 411 9.96 22.68 3.97
C MET A 411 9.98 21.64 5.08
N PHE A 412 10.64 20.51 4.83
CA PHE A 412 10.91 19.50 5.84
C PHE A 412 12.39 19.56 6.24
N LYS A 413 12.65 19.70 7.54
CA LYS A 413 13.97 19.40 8.10
C LYS A 413 14.03 17.92 8.44
N CYS A 414 14.88 17.18 7.75
CA CYS A 414 15.07 15.75 7.94
C CYS A 414 16.41 15.45 8.61
N ARG A 415 16.44 14.38 9.41
CA ARG A 415 17.68 13.68 9.72
C ARG A 415 17.86 12.62 8.64
N TRP A 416 18.80 12.86 7.72
CA TRP A 416 19.12 11.93 6.65
C TRP A 416 20.04 10.82 7.15
N PHE A 417 19.86 9.62 6.58
CA PHE A 417 20.74 8.49 6.84
C PHE A 417 21.76 8.34 5.71
N ASP A 418 22.91 7.77 6.04
CA ASP A 418 23.94 7.45 5.06
C ASP A 418 23.44 6.28 4.19
N THR A 419 23.10 6.57 2.93
CA THR A 419 22.54 5.60 1.97
C THR A 419 23.52 5.22 0.88
N ASN A 420 24.80 5.61 1.00
CA ASN A 420 25.80 5.38 -0.02
C ASN A 420 26.16 3.87 -0.13
N PRO A 421 25.90 3.19 -1.27
CA PRO A 421 26.20 1.78 -1.42
C PRO A 421 27.70 1.46 -1.38
N ASN A 422 28.54 2.44 -1.77
CA ASN A 422 30.01 2.29 -1.77
C ASN A 422 30.62 2.43 -0.37
N ARG A 423 29.85 2.86 0.63
CA ARG A 423 30.33 3.03 2.00
C ARG A 423 29.92 1.83 2.86
N ALA A 424 30.90 1.00 3.21
CA ALA A 424 30.69 -0.24 3.95
C ALA A 424 29.83 -0.03 5.22
N GLY A 425 28.74 -0.79 5.34
CA GLY A 425 27.84 -0.75 6.49
C GLY A 425 26.86 0.44 6.53
N SER A 426 26.63 1.13 5.42
CA SER A 426 25.57 2.15 5.26
C SER A 426 24.24 1.52 4.86
N VAL A 427 24.24 0.69 3.81
CA VAL A 427 23.08 -0.07 3.33
C VAL A 427 23.38 -1.57 3.19
N LYS A 428 22.32 -2.38 3.15
CA LYS A 428 22.34 -3.81 2.79
C LYS A 428 21.13 -4.10 1.91
N ILE A 429 21.28 -5.03 0.97
CA ILE A 429 20.16 -5.56 0.19
C ILE A 429 20.11 -7.07 0.43
N ASP A 430 18.96 -7.58 0.86
CA ASP A 430 18.72 -9.00 1.09
C ASP A 430 17.36 -9.38 0.53
N HIS A 431 17.31 -10.43 -0.30
CA HIS A 431 16.10 -10.86 -1.03
C HIS A 431 15.32 -9.72 -1.77
N GLY A 432 16.03 -8.66 -2.20
CA GLY A 432 15.43 -7.49 -2.87
C GLY A 432 14.85 -6.43 -1.93
N LEU A 433 15.00 -6.59 -0.61
CA LEU A 433 14.63 -5.59 0.40
C LEU A 433 15.87 -4.76 0.77
N LEU A 434 15.70 -3.44 0.86
CA LEU A 434 16.73 -2.50 1.27
C LEU A 434 16.68 -2.29 2.80
N SER A 435 17.80 -2.52 3.48
CA SER A 435 18.01 -2.19 4.89
C SER A 435 19.00 -1.03 5.04
N VAL A 436 18.57 0.06 5.67
CA VAL A 436 19.35 1.28 5.93
C VAL A 436 19.86 1.29 7.37
N ASN A 437 21.12 1.65 7.59
CA ASN A 437 21.71 1.81 8.92
C ASN A 437 21.38 3.18 9.53
N ILE A 438 20.43 3.21 10.45
CA ILE A 438 19.94 4.48 11.05
C ILE A 438 20.92 5.12 12.06
N ASN A 439 22.04 4.45 12.37
CA ASN A 439 23.10 4.98 13.21
C ASN A 439 24.13 5.82 12.43
N LYS A 440 24.11 5.80 11.10
CA LYS A 440 24.92 6.67 10.24
C LYS A 440 24.07 7.77 9.63
N THR A 441 24.51 9.01 9.75
CA THR A 441 23.88 10.18 9.11
C THR A 441 24.73 10.72 7.98
N TRP A 442 24.09 11.51 7.13
CA TRP A 442 24.73 12.30 6.07
C TRP A 442 23.90 13.58 5.89
N TYR A 443 24.39 14.55 5.12
CA TYR A 443 23.71 15.84 4.89
C TYR A 443 23.24 16.56 6.18
N ASP A 444 24.02 16.48 7.26
CA ASP A 444 23.71 17.18 8.51
C ASP A 444 23.81 18.71 8.35
N ASP A 445 24.65 19.19 7.41
CA ASP A 445 24.79 20.60 7.02
C ASP A 445 23.71 21.08 6.02
N ASP A 446 23.06 20.16 5.28
CA ASP A 446 21.92 20.45 4.39
C ASP A 446 20.72 19.52 4.66
N PRO A 447 20.01 19.72 5.78
CA PRO A 447 18.93 18.82 6.20
C PRO A 447 17.57 19.18 5.59
N TYR A 448 17.48 20.12 4.64
CA TYR A 448 16.21 20.73 4.23
C TYR A 448 15.77 20.31 2.81
N ILE A 449 14.49 19.97 2.66
CA ILE A 449 13.85 19.74 1.36
C ILE A 449 12.51 20.48 1.27
N LEU A 450 12.01 20.71 0.05
CA LEU A 450 10.61 21.09 -0.13
C LEU A 450 9.71 19.90 0.24
N ALA A 451 8.64 20.16 0.98
CA ALA A 451 7.78 19.10 1.49
C ALA A 451 7.03 18.33 0.40
N ASN A 452 6.89 18.88 -0.80
CA ASN A 452 6.30 18.23 -1.98
C ASN A 452 7.24 17.24 -2.69
N MET A 453 8.55 17.27 -2.40
CA MET A 453 9.53 16.27 -2.89
C MET A 453 9.50 14.98 -2.08
N ALA A 454 8.93 15.02 -0.87
CA ALA A 454 8.92 13.91 0.08
C ALA A 454 7.84 12.87 -0.24
N SER A 455 8.27 11.63 -0.46
CA SER A 455 7.43 10.44 -0.31
C SER A 455 7.45 9.94 1.13
N GLN A 456 6.32 9.43 1.62
CA GLN A 456 6.23 8.84 2.96
C GLN A 456 6.57 7.35 2.95
N ILE A 457 7.47 6.93 3.85
CA ILE A 457 7.95 5.56 3.95
C ILE A 457 7.88 4.99 5.37
N VAL A 458 8.02 3.66 5.46
CA VAL A 458 8.07 2.91 6.71
C VAL A 458 9.53 2.60 7.08
N TYR A 459 9.80 2.26 8.34
CA TYR A 459 11.11 1.85 8.83
C TYR A 459 10.88 0.68 9.79
N LEU A 460 10.92 -0.55 9.27
CA LEU A 460 10.70 -1.77 10.05
C LEU A 460 12.02 -2.26 10.63
N ASP A 461 12.02 -2.82 11.84
CA ASP A 461 13.22 -3.48 12.38
C ASP A 461 13.69 -4.61 11.46
N ASP A 462 14.97 -4.59 11.07
CA ASP A 462 15.59 -5.70 10.36
C ASP A 462 15.86 -6.84 11.37
N PRO A 463 15.17 -7.99 11.28
CA PRO A 463 15.29 -9.06 12.26
C PRO A 463 16.63 -9.81 12.17
N LYS A 464 17.40 -9.63 11.08
CA LYS A 464 18.67 -10.28 10.80
C LYS A 464 19.86 -9.38 11.12
N ALA A 465 19.74 -8.07 10.89
CA ALA A 465 20.79 -7.09 11.13
C ALA A 465 20.66 -6.34 12.48
N GLY A 466 19.51 -6.40 13.15
CA GLY A 466 19.28 -5.85 14.48
C GLY A 466 18.83 -4.38 14.50
N SER A 467 18.58 -3.83 15.69
CA SER A 467 17.83 -2.58 15.92
C SER A 467 18.41 -1.32 15.27
N GLY A 468 19.71 -1.29 14.96
CA GLY A 468 20.38 -0.22 14.22
C GLY A 468 20.11 -0.22 12.71
N TRP A 469 19.45 -1.26 12.20
CA TRP A 469 19.12 -1.45 10.79
C TRP A 469 17.61 -1.46 10.60
N LYS A 470 17.15 -0.78 9.56
CA LYS A 470 15.71 -0.68 9.24
C LYS A 470 15.45 -1.00 7.78
N VAL A 471 14.51 -1.92 7.53
CA VAL A 471 13.94 -2.15 6.20
C VAL A 471 13.03 -0.97 5.84
N VAL A 472 13.15 -0.44 4.63
CA VAL A 472 12.41 0.72 4.10
C VAL A 472 11.38 0.35 3.04
#